data_AF-A0A645GY77-F1
#
_entry.id   AF-A0A645GY77-F1
#
_cell.length_a   1.000
_cell.length_b   1.000
_cell.length_c   1.000
_cell.angle_alpha   90.00
_cell.angle_beta   90.00
_cell.angle_gamma   90.00
#
_symmetry.space_group_name_H-M   'P 1'
#
loop_
_entity.id
_entity.type
_entity.pdbx_description
1 polymer ?
#
loop_
_entity_poly.entity_id
_entity_poly.type
_entity_poly.pdbx_seq_one_letter_code
_entity_poly.pdbx_strand_id
1 'polypeptide(L)'
;MKTVGKIDLVVETLRFSNPPLYASYTDNRRIDTHSGSLTVKVKVNDQLTGTGVENVKVSFMLDGVVKFEKTTAAGGGLSIKSLGEGNYTVTFSKISYATQTLNVSITGDALNTIDVTLVKLNS
;
A
#
# COMPACT_ATOMS: atom_id res chain seq x y z
N MET A 1 13.48 -19.83 -11.64
CA MET A 1 12.03 -20.05 -11.41
C MET A 1 11.80 -20.15 -9.90
N LYS A 2 10.91 -19.33 -9.33
CA LYS A 2 10.59 -19.34 -7.90
C LYS A 2 9.84 -20.63 -7.53
N THR A 3 10.19 -21.25 -6.40
CA THR A 3 9.69 -22.56 -5.90
C THR A 3 8.16 -22.66 -5.87
N VAL A 4 7.48 -21.55 -5.60
CA VAL A 4 6.00 -21.46 -5.53
C VAL A 4 5.32 -21.89 -6.83
N GLY A 5 5.85 -21.47 -7.98
CA GLY A 5 5.25 -21.82 -9.29
C GLY A 5 5.35 -23.31 -9.64
N LYS A 6 6.29 -24.05 -9.02
CA LYS A 6 6.37 -25.51 -9.21
C LYS A 6 5.34 -26.25 -8.37
N ILE A 7 5.03 -25.75 -7.17
CA ILE A 7 4.01 -26.33 -6.29
C ILE A 7 2.63 -26.17 -6.93
N ASP A 8 2.37 -25.02 -7.56
CA ASP A 8 1.11 -24.76 -8.25
C ASP A 8 0.81 -25.77 -9.36
N LEU A 9 1.83 -26.13 -10.14
CA LEU A 9 1.72 -27.11 -11.20
C LEU A 9 1.43 -28.52 -10.65
N VAL A 10 2.05 -28.86 -9.52
CA VAL A 10 1.80 -30.15 -8.84
C VAL A 10 0.38 -30.18 -8.28
N VAL A 11 -0.08 -29.10 -7.66
CA VAL A 11 -1.43 -29.05 -7.08
C VAL A 11 -2.52 -29.04 -8.14
N GLU A 12 -2.25 -28.55 -9.35
CA GLU A 12 -3.22 -28.62 -10.46
C GLU A 12 -3.61 -30.07 -10.81
N THR A 13 -2.69 -31.03 -10.64
CA THR A 13 -2.98 -32.46 -10.83
C THR A 13 -3.96 -33.02 -9.77
N LEU A 14 -4.10 -32.33 -8.64
CA LEU A 14 -4.97 -32.72 -7.54
C LEU A 14 -6.43 -32.31 -7.75
N ARG A 15 -6.72 -31.48 -8.78
CA ARG A 15 -8.09 -31.03 -9.11
C ARG A 15 -9.09 -32.17 -9.24
N PHE A 16 -8.67 -33.28 -9.85
CA PHE A 16 -9.54 -34.43 -10.10
C PHE A 16 -9.25 -35.62 -9.17
N SER A 17 -8.02 -35.75 -8.68
CA SER A 17 -7.64 -36.87 -7.81
C SER A 17 -7.94 -36.63 -6.33
N ASN A 18 -7.90 -35.36 -5.88
CA ASN A 18 -8.23 -34.96 -4.52
C ASN A 18 -8.92 -33.58 -4.51
N PRO A 19 -10.18 -33.49 -4.99
CA PRO A 19 -10.91 -32.23 -5.09
C PRO A 19 -10.98 -31.40 -3.78
N PRO A 20 -11.15 -32.01 -2.58
CA PRO A 20 -11.15 -31.24 -1.32
C PRO A 20 -9.81 -30.54 -1.04
N LEU A 21 -8.70 -31.20 -1.32
CA LEU A 21 -7.37 -30.64 -1.08
C LEU A 21 -7.00 -29.59 -2.12
N TYR A 22 -7.38 -29.82 -3.39
CA TYR A 22 -7.29 -28.80 -4.42
C TYR A 22 -8.11 -27.55 -4.06
N ALA A 23 -9.36 -27.73 -3.62
CA ALA A 23 -10.22 -26.62 -3.20
C ALA A 23 -9.61 -25.85 -2.04
N SER A 24 -9.19 -26.53 -0.97
CA SER A 24 -8.56 -25.89 0.20
C SER A 24 -7.23 -25.20 -0.15
N TYR A 25 -6.40 -25.79 -1.03
CA TYR A 25 -5.18 -25.14 -1.50
C TYR A 25 -5.50 -23.90 -2.33
N THR A 26 -6.45 -23.97 -3.27
CA THR A 26 -6.83 -22.80 -4.07
C THR A 26 -7.53 -21.73 -3.25
N ASP A 27 -8.26 -22.09 -2.20
CA ASP A 27 -8.90 -21.14 -1.28
C ASP A 27 -7.87 -20.46 -0.37
N ASN A 28 -6.96 -21.23 0.23
CA ASN A 28 -5.85 -20.67 1.02
C ASN A 28 -4.91 -19.84 0.14
N ARG A 29 -4.60 -20.29 -1.07
CA ARG A 29 -3.83 -19.50 -2.03
C ARG A 29 -4.61 -18.30 -2.54
N ARG A 30 -5.95 -18.37 -2.62
CA ARG A 30 -6.79 -17.19 -2.83
C ARG A 30 -6.67 -16.26 -1.63
N ILE A 31 -6.57 -16.73 -0.40
CA ILE A 31 -6.30 -15.89 0.78
C ILE A 31 -4.87 -15.32 0.73
N ASP A 32 -3.87 -16.07 0.26
CA ASP A 32 -2.51 -15.55 0.11
C ASP A 32 -2.40 -14.53 -1.05
N THR A 33 -3.19 -14.70 -2.10
CA THR A 33 -3.26 -13.77 -3.25
C THR A 33 -4.31 -12.65 -3.09
N HIS A 34 -5.30 -12.84 -2.21
CA HIS A 34 -6.26 -11.86 -1.71
C HIS A 34 -5.91 -11.47 -0.26
N SER A 35 -4.65 -11.61 0.13
CA SER A 35 -4.14 -11.12 1.41
C SER A 35 -4.18 -9.60 1.33
N GLY A 36 -5.36 -9.07 1.64
CA GLY A 36 -5.72 -7.69 1.89
C GLY A 36 -5.13 -6.70 0.92
N SER A 37 -5.71 -6.57 -0.27
CA SER A 37 -5.51 -5.34 -1.05
C SER A 37 -6.27 -4.21 -0.35
N LEU A 38 -5.63 -3.58 0.63
CA LEU A 38 -6.28 -2.61 1.51
C LEU A 38 -6.38 -1.25 0.84
N THR A 39 -7.47 -0.56 1.19
CA THR A 39 -7.66 0.81 0.77
C THR A 39 -7.05 1.76 1.79
N VAL A 40 -6.04 2.50 1.35
CA VAL A 40 -5.42 3.60 2.09
C VAL A 40 -5.86 4.92 1.46
N LYS A 41 -6.36 5.83 2.28
CA LYS A 41 -6.65 7.21 1.91
C LYS A 41 -5.58 8.11 2.50
N VAL A 42 -4.99 8.95 1.67
CA VAL A 42 -3.97 9.91 2.06
C VAL A 42 -4.51 11.31 1.77
N LYS A 43 -4.33 12.21 2.73
CA LYS A 43 -4.66 13.62 2.61
C LYS A 43 -3.46 14.44 3.06
N VAL A 44 -2.96 15.28 2.16
CA VAL A 44 -1.82 16.16 2.40
C VAL A 44 -2.30 17.60 2.38
N ASN A 45 -2.10 18.31 3.48
CA ASN A 45 -2.47 19.72 3.62
C ASN A 45 -1.23 20.58 3.87
N ASP A 46 -1.29 21.85 3.49
CA ASP A 46 -0.26 22.84 3.85
C ASP A 46 -0.49 23.26 5.30
N GLN A 47 0.57 23.28 6.11
CA GLN A 47 0.46 23.53 7.55
C GLN A 47 -0.09 24.92 7.88
N LEU A 48 0.22 25.94 7.07
CA LEU A 48 -0.15 27.33 7.33
C LEU A 48 -1.57 27.64 6.87
N THR A 49 -1.93 27.17 5.68
CA THR A 49 -3.18 27.51 5.00
C THR A 49 -4.27 26.45 5.19
N GLY A 50 -3.92 25.24 5.62
CA GLY A 50 -4.82 24.09 5.68
C GLY A 50 -5.27 23.58 4.31
N THR A 51 -4.77 24.15 3.21
CA THR A 51 -5.20 23.81 1.85
C THR A 51 -4.55 22.51 1.40
N GLY A 52 -5.29 21.67 0.66
CA GLY A 52 -4.75 20.42 0.13
C GLY A 52 -3.61 20.66 -0.87
N VAL A 53 -2.48 19.99 -0.67
CA VAL A 53 -1.26 20.17 -1.48
C VAL A 53 -1.21 19.11 -2.57
N GLU A 54 -1.42 19.53 -3.81
CA GLU A 54 -1.28 18.67 -5.00
C GLU A 54 0.19 18.39 -5.34
N ASN A 55 0.45 17.37 -6.18
CA ASN A 55 1.78 17.05 -6.70
C ASN A 55 2.84 16.76 -5.60
N VAL A 56 2.39 16.30 -4.44
CA VAL A 56 3.28 15.76 -3.39
C VAL A 56 3.60 14.33 -3.76
N LYS A 57 4.88 14.00 -3.89
CA LYS A 57 5.35 12.64 -4.08
C LYS A 57 5.20 11.88 -2.77
N VAL A 58 4.42 10.81 -2.79
CA VAL A 58 4.18 9.92 -1.64
C VAL A 58 4.76 8.56 -1.95
N SER A 59 5.70 8.10 -1.13
CA SER A 59 6.39 6.81 -1.29
C SER A 59 6.17 5.95 -0.05
N PHE A 60 5.68 4.73 -0.26
CA PHE A 60 5.47 3.72 0.78
C PHE A 60 6.58 2.68 0.70
N MET A 61 7.38 2.59 1.75
CA MET A 61 8.48 1.64 1.88
C MET A 61 8.15 0.60 2.95
N LEU A 62 8.34 -0.68 2.62
CA LEU A 62 8.20 -1.81 3.55
C LEU A 62 9.50 -2.61 3.49
N ASP A 63 10.12 -2.84 4.64
CA ASP A 63 11.40 -3.56 4.78
C ASP A 63 12.50 -3.01 3.86
N GLY A 64 12.59 -1.68 3.72
CA GLY A 64 13.58 -1.01 2.89
C GLY A 64 13.30 -1.05 1.38
N VAL A 65 12.16 -1.60 0.94
CA VAL A 65 11.77 -1.68 -0.47
C VAL A 65 10.55 -0.79 -0.73
N VAL A 66 10.64 0.09 -1.73
CA VAL A 66 9.49 0.89 -2.18
C VAL A 66 8.44 -0.05 -2.78
N LYS A 67 7.27 -0.11 -2.13
CA LYS A 67 6.13 -0.93 -2.59
C LYS A 67 5.16 -0.13 -3.44
N PHE A 68 5.04 1.16 -3.17
CA PHE A 68 4.13 2.03 -3.89
C PHE A 68 4.67 3.46 -3.93
N GLU A 69 4.47 4.13 -5.06
CA GLU A 69 4.85 5.53 -5.23
C GLU A 69 3.82 6.22 -6.12
N LYS A 70 3.28 7.35 -5.66
CA LYS A 70 2.33 8.16 -6.44
C LYS A 70 2.33 9.60 -5.97
N THR A 71 1.84 10.50 -6.82
CA THR A 71 1.62 11.90 -6.47
C THR A 71 0.19 12.17 -6.02
N THR A 72 0.02 13.14 -5.12
CA THR A 72 -1.30 13.63 -4.72
C THR A 72 -2.01 14.36 -5.87
N ALA A 73 -3.33 14.18 -5.97
CA ALA A 73 -4.17 14.87 -6.93
C ALA A 73 -4.46 16.32 -6.51
N ALA A 74 -5.18 17.06 -7.35
CA ALA A 74 -5.74 18.37 -7.02
C ALA A 74 -6.48 18.30 -5.67
N GLY A 75 -6.17 19.22 -4.76
CA GLY A 75 -6.70 19.21 -3.39
C GLY A 75 -6.02 18.23 -2.43
N GLY A 76 -4.86 17.68 -2.77
CA GLY A 76 -3.96 16.95 -1.85
C GLY A 76 -4.40 15.54 -1.47
N GLY A 77 -5.40 14.98 -2.14
CA GLY A 77 -5.88 13.63 -1.90
C GLY A 77 -5.15 12.56 -2.73
N LEU A 78 -5.02 11.36 -2.16
CA LEU A 78 -4.56 10.16 -2.86
C LEU A 78 -5.28 8.93 -2.28
N SER A 79 -5.74 8.03 -3.14
CA SER A 79 -6.32 6.75 -2.71
C SER A 79 -5.56 5.60 -3.36
N ILE A 80 -5.18 4.63 -2.54
CA ILE A 80 -4.40 3.45 -2.90
C ILE A 80 -5.26 2.26 -2.52
N LYS A 81 -5.53 1.34 -3.45
CA LYS A 81 -6.39 0.18 -3.21
C LYS A 81 -5.63 -1.14 -3.23
N SER A 82 -4.29 -1.07 -3.27
CA SER A 82 -3.39 -2.18 -3.59
C SER A 82 -2.24 -2.34 -2.60
N LEU A 83 -2.39 -1.86 -1.37
CA LEU A 83 -1.40 -2.04 -0.31
C LEU A 83 -1.74 -3.27 0.52
N GLY A 84 -0.79 -4.19 0.63
CA GLY A 84 -0.87 -5.29 1.58
C GLY A 84 -0.69 -4.79 3.02
N GLU A 85 -1.09 -5.61 3.98
CA GLU A 85 -0.81 -5.37 5.41
C GLU A 85 0.69 -5.25 5.68
N GLY A 86 1.05 -4.40 6.63
CA GLY A 86 2.44 -4.19 7.02
C GLY A 86 2.71 -2.84 7.66
N ASN A 87 3.93 -2.70 8.18
CA ASN A 87 4.42 -1.44 8.76
C ASN A 87 5.22 -0.68 7.71
N TYR A 88 4.64 0.38 7.18
CA TYR A 88 5.25 1.17 6.12
C TYR A 88 5.91 2.41 6.68
N THR A 89 7.10 2.72 6.16
CA THR A 89 7.67 4.06 6.25
C THR A 89 7.18 4.84 5.02
N VAL A 90 6.36 5.87 5.26
CA VAL A 90 5.74 6.71 4.24
C VAL A 90 6.49 8.03 4.17
N THR A 91 7.02 8.37 3.00
CA THR A 91 7.75 9.63 2.77
C THR A 91 6.97 10.53 1.84
N PHE A 92 6.83 11.80 2.24
CA PHE A 92 6.16 12.86 1.53
C PHE A 92 7.19 13.91 1.11
N SER A 93 7.35 14.12 -0.20
CA SER A 93 8.30 15.11 -0.73
C SER A 93 7.68 15.97 -1.82
N LYS A 94 7.98 17.26 -1.75
CA LYS A 94 7.60 18.26 -2.75
C LYS A 94 8.59 19.41 -2.70
N ILE A 95 8.91 19.98 -3.86
CA ILE A 95 9.74 21.19 -3.95
C ILE A 95 9.10 22.32 -3.13
N SER A 96 9.91 23.08 -2.42
CA SER A 96 9.50 24.17 -1.51
C SER A 96 8.75 23.71 -0.26
N TYR A 97 8.73 22.41 0.06
CA TYR A 97 8.23 21.88 1.32
C TYR A 97 9.28 21.00 2.01
N ALA A 98 9.25 20.97 3.33
CA ALA A 98 10.06 20.06 4.12
C ALA A 98 9.60 18.63 3.86
N THR A 99 10.55 17.74 3.58
CA THR A 99 10.26 16.30 3.44
C THR A 99 9.82 15.75 4.79
N GLN A 100 8.72 15.00 4.80
CA GLN A 100 8.22 14.34 6.00
C GLN A 100 8.18 12.84 5.84
N THR A 101 8.45 12.13 6.94
CA THR A 101 8.43 10.68 7.00
C THR A 101 7.59 10.23 8.19
N LEU A 102 6.65 9.33 7.94
CA LEU A 102 5.75 8.76 8.94
C LEU A 102 5.84 7.24 8.93
N ASN A 103 5.73 6.61 10.09
CA ASN A 103 5.57 5.15 10.17
C ASN A 103 4.08 4.84 10.36
N VAL A 104 3.53 4.05 9.45
CA VAL A 104 2.09 3.73 9.41
C VAL A 104 1.92 2.22 9.35
N SER A 105 1.14 1.69 10.29
CA SER A 105 0.70 0.29 10.28
C SER A 105 -0.58 0.19 9.46
N ILE A 106 -0.55 -0.60 8.40
CA ILE A 106 -1.71 -0.89 7.55
C ILE A 106 -2.24 -2.26 7.95
N THR A 107 -3.47 -2.32 8.47
CA THR A 107 -4.12 -3.54 8.95
C THR A 107 -5.49 -3.73 8.30
N GLY A 108 -5.94 -4.98 8.14
CA GLY A 108 -7.17 -5.32 7.42
C GLY A 108 -8.48 -4.94 8.10
N ASP A 109 -8.44 -4.64 9.39
CA ASP A 109 -9.64 -4.45 10.20
C ASP A 109 -10.25 -3.04 10.11
N ALA A 110 -9.63 -2.09 9.37
CA ALA A 110 -10.12 -0.70 9.29
C ALA A 110 -9.79 0.02 7.97
N LEU A 111 -10.54 1.09 7.69
CA LEU A 111 -10.17 2.08 6.68
C LEU A 111 -8.92 2.83 7.14
N ASN A 112 -7.81 2.61 6.44
CA ASN A 112 -6.53 3.24 6.75
C ASN A 112 -6.50 4.66 6.17
N THR A 113 -6.58 5.68 7.03
CA THR A 113 -6.51 7.10 6.63
C THR A 113 -5.25 7.73 7.19
N ILE A 114 -4.50 8.43 6.33
CA ILE A 114 -3.26 9.12 6.66
C ILE A 114 -3.45 10.61 6.34
N ASP A 115 -3.54 11.43 7.37
CA ASP A 115 -3.56 12.88 7.28
C ASP A 115 -2.18 13.42 7.66
N VAL A 116 -1.60 14.27 6.80
CA VAL A 116 -0.30 14.89 7.03
C VAL A 116 -0.33 16.36 6.64
N THR A 117 0.37 17.20 7.41
CA THR A 117 0.52 18.63 7.14
C THR A 117 1.96 18.94 6.77
N LEU A 118 2.20 19.47 5.56
CA LEU A 118 3.55 19.83 5.10
C LEU A 118 3.92 21.25 5.49
N VAL A 119 5.15 21.41 5.98
CA VAL A 119 5.74 22.72 6.29
C VAL A 119 6.38 23.28 5.03
N LYS A 120 5.96 24.47 4.61
CA LYS A 120 6.59 25.17 3.48
C LYS A 120 7.96 25.69 3.90
N LEU A 121 8.96 25.45 3.06
CA LEU A 121 10.30 26.02 3.25
C LEU A 121 10.27 27.45 2.72
N ASN A 122 10.41 28.42 3.61
CA ASN A 122 10.54 29.82 3.22
C ASN A 122 11.85 29.96 2.44
N SER A 123 11.76 30.40 1.17
CA SER A 123 12.91 30.82 0.36
C SER A 123 13.30 32.24 0.71
#